data_AF-A0A6N6RK57-F1
#
_entry.id   AF-A0A6N6RK57-F1
#
_cell.length_a   1.000
_cell.length_b   1.000
_cell.length_c   1.000
_cell.angle_alpha   90.00
_cell.angle_beta   90.00
_cell.angle_gamma   90.00
#
_symmetry.space_group_name_H-M   'P 1'
#
loop_
_entity.id
_entity.type
_entity.pdbx_description
1 polymer ?
#
loop_
_entity_poly.entity_id
_entity_poly.type
_entity_poly.pdbx_seq_one_letter_code
_entity_poly.pdbx_strand_id
1 'polypeptide(L)'
;MNKTININLAGIIFHMDEEAYERLTSYLRKLKAQFQSQDGGDEILMDIEARIAEIFNSRMDGKREVVSMADVDAVIEIMGQPEDYAEAEEEETQSKSTSSTFDREYAGPKRLYRDSDDNILGGVAAGLAHYFGTDPIWFRLAFIALTLIGASAGFWLYIILWIVVPEAKTTAQKLQMRGERINISNIEKSVKEELRGVGKAMENIGKDERIRKGGKRIGKTIEDIVDAIISVIGSIFRVVFKIIGVALLFGGVIFLVVMFSAVVGYGVDINGANMGLSEATQYLSLILPTGYGVSYVWIASTLTVIFPLVGLVVLGGRILFNYRMHNKMIISIAGVTSFVGLVMWMVLGFATARDFDSHETVRNGYSLTQFDKETAIEVITADQNFDIKSHSRWGIDGDKIVVKAVEFDVRQTRTREQPYIEIVRKSQGASDDQAEELARNIEIDVVSEGNRLIIDEYIQIAKGDKYRAQEVDVVLYLPVGYSVYLSHSSKKVVHDIDNVRNIHDRHMIDQIWIMTEAGLACADCPEDWEAREIESQDDWEDQWTEDAQEMDKQERNIPKRPSDEEELPSLPERGANAAAFDSVVITDYGAREKLI
;
A
#
# COMPACT_ATOMS: atom_id res chain seq x y z
N MET A 1 26.01 -62.20 -28.80
CA MET A 1 25.16 -61.17 -28.16
C MET A 1 23.93 -61.88 -27.66
N ASN A 2 23.65 -61.79 -26.36
CA ASN A 2 22.42 -62.32 -25.79
C ASN A 2 21.25 -61.44 -26.24
N LYS A 3 20.08 -62.03 -26.49
CA LYS A 3 18.89 -61.23 -26.81
C LYS A 3 18.44 -60.49 -25.56
N THR A 4 18.00 -59.25 -25.72
CA THR A 4 17.44 -58.43 -24.65
C THR A 4 15.91 -58.39 -24.75
N ILE A 5 15.24 -58.50 -23.60
CA ILE A 5 13.78 -58.51 -23.45
C ILE A 5 13.39 -57.43 -22.43
N ASN A 6 12.28 -56.75 -22.65
CA ASN A 6 11.79 -55.72 -21.75
C ASN A 6 10.76 -56.29 -20.77
N ILE A 7 10.86 -55.92 -19.50
CA ILE A 7 9.85 -56.19 -18.47
C ILE A 7 9.43 -54.87 -17.79
N ASN A 8 8.16 -54.78 -17.40
CA ASN A 8 7.66 -53.67 -16.59
C ASN A 8 7.48 -54.16 -15.14
N LEU A 9 8.12 -53.49 -14.18
CA LEU A 9 8.03 -53.78 -12.76
C LEU A 9 7.62 -52.50 -12.03
N ALA A 10 6.44 -52.49 -11.40
CA ALA A 10 5.89 -51.33 -10.70
C ALA A 10 5.91 -50.02 -11.52
N GLY A 11 5.70 -50.11 -12.84
CA GLY A 11 5.67 -48.96 -13.76
C GLY A 11 7.03 -48.56 -14.36
N ILE A 12 8.12 -49.26 -14.02
CA ILE A 12 9.47 -49.00 -14.53
C ILE A 12 9.85 -50.09 -15.54
N ILE A 13 10.37 -49.68 -16.70
CA ILE A 13 10.80 -50.59 -17.78
C ILE A 13 12.27 -50.96 -17.57
N PHE A 14 12.56 -52.25 -17.48
CA PHE A 14 13.91 -52.80 -17.41
C PHE A 14 14.24 -53.62 -18.67
N HIS A 15 15.47 -53.48 -19.17
CA HIS A 15 16.02 -54.32 -20.24
C HIS A 15 16.78 -55.48 -19.61
N MET A 16 16.52 -56.72 -20.03
CA MET A 16 17.09 -57.93 -19.40
C MET A 16 17.64 -58.89 -20.45
N ASP A 17 18.69 -59.63 -20.12
CA ASP A 17 19.12 -60.78 -20.91
C ASP A 17 18.01 -61.86 -20.97
N GLU A 18 17.89 -62.60 -22.08
CA GLU A 18 16.89 -63.67 -22.29
C GLU A 18 16.86 -64.68 -21.12
N GLU A 19 18.02 -65.16 -20.67
CA GLU A 19 18.13 -66.10 -19.54
C GLU A 19 17.67 -65.48 -18.20
N ALA A 20 18.01 -64.21 -17.97
CA ALA A 20 17.63 -63.47 -16.77
C ALA A 20 16.11 -63.18 -16.74
N TYR A 21 15.54 -62.86 -17.91
CA TYR A 21 14.11 -62.66 -18.09
C TYR A 21 13.32 -63.94 -17.80
N GLU A 22 13.77 -65.09 -18.33
CA GLU A 22 13.13 -66.37 -18.07
C GLU A 22 13.16 -66.73 -16.58
N ARG A 23 14.31 -66.52 -15.91
CA ARG A 23 14.47 -66.77 -14.47
C ARG A 23 13.55 -65.89 -13.63
N LEU A 24 13.54 -64.58 -13.87
CA LEU A 24 12.71 -63.64 -13.12
C LEU A 24 11.22 -63.89 -13.38
N THR A 25 10.83 -64.14 -14.63
CA THR A 25 9.43 -64.44 -14.98
C THR A 25 8.95 -65.73 -14.31
N SER A 26 9.82 -66.75 -14.23
CA SER A 26 9.52 -67.98 -13.49
C SER A 26 9.31 -67.70 -12.00
N TYR A 27 10.18 -66.89 -11.39
CA TYR A 27 10.07 -66.47 -10.00
C TYR A 27 8.77 -65.68 -9.71
N LEU A 28 8.46 -64.66 -10.51
CA LEU A 28 7.23 -63.87 -10.38
C LEU A 28 5.98 -64.72 -10.60
N ARG A 29 6.01 -65.70 -11.50
CA ARG A 29 4.88 -66.62 -11.71
C ARG A 29 4.62 -67.50 -10.48
N LYS A 30 5.67 -67.95 -9.79
CA LYS A 30 5.54 -68.71 -8.53
C LYS A 30 4.94 -67.82 -7.43
N LEU A 31 5.45 -66.60 -7.28
CA LEU A 31 4.90 -65.63 -6.31
C LEU A 31 3.43 -65.34 -6.58
N LYS A 32 3.07 -65.08 -7.84
CA LYS A 32 1.69 -64.85 -8.23
C LYS A 32 0.80 -66.04 -7.89
N ALA A 33 1.25 -67.27 -8.17
CA ALA A 33 0.48 -68.47 -7.84
C ALA A 33 0.22 -68.64 -6.33
N GLN A 34 1.16 -68.23 -5.48
CA GLN A 34 1.03 -68.30 -4.01
C GLN A 34 0.13 -67.21 -3.44
N PHE A 35 0.27 -65.96 -3.89
CA PHE A 35 -0.45 -64.82 -3.32
C PHE A 35 -1.81 -64.54 -3.97
N GLN A 36 -2.07 -65.03 -5.19
CA GLN A 36 -3.32 -64.75 -5.91
C GLN A 36 -4.59 -65.24 -5.20
N SER A 37 -4.49 -66.25 -4.33
CA SER A 37 -5.62 -66.75 -3.53
C SER A 37 -5.67 -66.22 -2.10
N GLN A 38 -4.74 -65.33 -1.71
CA GLN A 38 -4.70 -64.75 -0.36
C GLN A 38 -5.39 -63.39 -0.32
N ASP A 39 -6.05 -63.08 0.79
CA ASP A 39 -6.59 -61.73 1.04
C ASP A 39 -5.44 -60.72 1.08
N GLY A 40 -5.49 -59.70 0.20
CA GLY A 40 -4.41 -58.74 0.02
C GLY A 40 -3.32 -59.15 -0.97
N GLY A 41 -3.47 -60.28 -1.65
CA GLY A 41 -2.45 -60.81 -2.56
C GLY A 41 -1.98 -59.84 -3.64
N ASP A 42 -2.90 -59.05 -4.21
CA ASP A 42 -2.56 -58.05 -5.24
C ASP A 42 -1.68 -56.92 -4.70
N GLU A 43 -1.87 -56.51 -3.45
CA GLU A 43 -1.09 -55.46 -2.78
C GLU A 43 0.31 -55.98 -2.40
N ILE A 44 0.37 -57.21 -1.87
CA ILE A 44 1.63 -57.90 -1.57
C ILE A 44 2.48 -58.02 -2.85
N LEU A 45 1.87 -58.43 -3.98
CA LEU A 45 2.55 -58.55 -5.26
C LEU A 45 3.07 -57.19 -5.76
N MET A 46 2.26 -56.13 -5.64
CA MET A 46 2.66 -54.78 -6.07
C MET A 46 3.85 -54.25 -5.26
N ASP A 47 3.87 -54.45 -3.93
CA ASP A 47 4.98 -54.03 -3.08
C ASP A 47 6.26 -54.87 -3.31
N ILE A 48 6.11 -56.17 -3.59
CA ILE A 48 7.21 -57.04 -4.00
C ILE A 48 7.81 -56.56 -5.32
N GLU A 49 6.99 -56.26 -6.34
CA GLU A 49 7.46 -55.74 -7.63
C GLU A 49 8.17 -54.39 -7.47
N ALA A 50 7.64 -53.49 -6.64
CA ALA A 50 8.26 -52.20 -6.35
C ALA A 50 9.64 -52.37 -5.67
N ARG A 51 9.75 -53.33 -4.75
CA ARG A 51 11.02 -53.64 -4.10
C ARG A 51 12.04 -54.26 -5.06
N ILE A 52 11.61 -55.16 -5.94
CA ILE A 52 12.45 -55.76 -6.97
C ILE A 52 13.02 -54.66 -7.90
N ALA A 53 12.17 -53.73 -8.32
CA ALA A 53 12.58 -52.58 -9.13
C ALA A 53 13.61 -51.68 -8.40
N GLU A 54 13.42 -51.44 -7.10
CA GLU A 54 14.37 -50.70 -6.26
C GLU A 54 15.74 -51.39 -6.19
N ILE A 55 15.76 -52.72 -5.99
CA ILE A 55 17.01 -53.51 -5.92
C ILE A 55 17.74 -53.47 -7.27
N PHE A 56 17.05 -53.67 -8.39
CA PHE A 56 17.67 -53.58 -9.72
C PHE A 56 18.30 -52.20 -9.95
N ASN A 57 17.57 -51.13 -9.66
CA ASN A 57 18.09 -49.77 -9.83
C ASN A 57 19.33 -49.51 -8.94
N SER A 58 19.33 -50.02 -7.71
CA SER A 58 20.47 -49.87 -6.79
C SER A 58 21.72 -50.62 -7.25
N ARG A 59 21.58 -51.80 -7.88
CA ARG A 59 22.71 -52.63 -8.33
C ARG A 59 23.28 -52.23 -9.69
N MET A 60 22.49 -51.56 -10.53
CA MET A 60 22.94 -51.10 -11.84
C MET A 60 23.81 -49.83 -11.77
N ASP A 61 23.81 -49.12 -10.63
CA ASP A 61 24.62 -47.91 -10.34
C ASP A 61 24.59 -46.85 -11.47
N GLY A 62 23.53 -46.86 -12.29
CA GLY A 62 23.38 -46.02 -13.49
C GLY A 62 24.36 -46.28 -14.63
N LYS A 63 25.22 -47.32 -14.56
CA LYS A 63 26.29 -47.59 -15.55
C LYS A 63 25.99 -48.78 -16.46
N ARG A 64 25.06 -49.65 -16.07
CA ARG A 64 24.64 -50.82 -16.84
C ARG A 64 23.16 -50.67 -17.19
N GLU A 65 22.83 -50.77 -18.48
CA GLU A 65 21.44 -50.64 -18.95
C GLU A 65 20.69 -51.97 -19.00
N VAL A 66 21.41 -53.10 -18.92
CA VAL A 66 20.84 -54.46 -19.02
C VAL A 66 21.03 -55.23 -17.71
N VAL A 67 19.93 -55.78 -17.20
CA VAL A 67 19.89 -56.66 -16.03
C VAL A 67 20.42 -58.04 -16.40
N SER A 68 21.46 -58.48 -15.70
CA SER A 68 22.10 -59.78 -15.90
C SER A 68 21.53 -60.86 -14.99
N MET A 69 21.86 -62.13 -15.27
CA MET A 69 21.47 -63.26 -14.42
C MET A 69 21.93 -63.09 -12.96
N ALA A 70 23.13 -62.57 -12.74
CA ALA A 70 23.67 -62.31 -11.40
C ALA A 70 22.87 -61.25 -10.61
N ASP A 71 22.25 -60.29 -11.30
CA ASP A 71 21.39 -59.30 -10.66
C ASP A 71 20.05 -59.92 -10.24
N VAL A 72 19.50 -60.84 -11.04
CA VAL A 72 18.26 -61.58 -10.72
C VAL A 72 18.48 -62.55 -9.56
N ASP A 73 19.59 -63.29 -9.56
CA ASP A 73 19.91 -64.21 -8.47
C ASP A 73 20.07 -63.47 -7.13
N ALA A 74 20.69 -62.29 -7.14
CA ALA A 74 20.80 -61.45 -5.95
C ALA A 74 19.46 -60.89 -5.46
N VAL A 75 18.53 -60.58 -6.37
CA VAL A 75 17.16 -60.20 -5.99
C VAL A 75 16.47 -61.36 -5.30
N ILE A 76 16.55 -62.57 -5.87
CA ILE A 76 15.93 -63.77 -5.30
C ILE A 76 16.54 -64.09 -3.93
N GLU A 77 17.85 -63.89 -3.75
CA GLU A 77 18.54 -64.06 -2.47
C GLU A 77 18.04 -63.07 -1.39
N ILE A 78 17.82 -61.80 -1.75
CA ILE A 78 17.35 -60.76 -0.82
C ILE A 78 15.86 -60.95 -0.48
N MET A 79 15.05 -61.28 -1.48
CA MET A 79 13.60 -61.42 -1.34
C MET A 79 13.20 -62.76 -0.71
N GLY A 80 14.02 -63.80 -0.89
CA GLY A 80 13.77 -65.18 -0.48
C GLY A 80 13.00 -65.99 -1.53
N GLN A 81 12.90 -67.32 -1.37
CA GLN A 81 12.07 -68.13 -2.26
C GLN A 81 10.64 -68.28 -1.70
N PRO A 82 9.61 -68.33 -2.57
CA PRO A 82 8.21 -68.42 -2.13
C PRO A 82 7.93 -69.69 -1.29
N GLU A 83 8.68 -70.76 -1.58
CA GLU A 83 8.60 -72.08 -0.95
C GLU A 83 9.18 -72.10 0.49
N ASP A 84 10.09 -71.19 0.84
CA ASP A 84 10.78 -71.16 2.14
C ASP A 84 9.91 -70.61 3.30
N TYR A 85 8.73 -70.07 2.99
CA TYR A 85 7.91 -69.33 3.97
C TYR A 85 6.50 -69.89 4.17
N ALA A 86 6.06 -70.85 3.35
CA ALA A 86 4.76 -71.51 3.49
C ALA A 86 4.68 -72.45 4.71
N GLU A 87 5.81 -72.91 5.23
CA GLU A 87 5.90 -73.85 6.36
C GLU A 87 6.16 -73.18 7.72
N ALA A 88 6.30 -71.84 7.77
CA ALA A 88 6.66 -71.11 9.00
C ALA A 88 5.45 -70.73 9.89
N GLU A 89 4.21 -70.96 9.46
CA GLU A 89 3.02 -70.58 10.24
C GLU A 89 2.67 -71.54 11.41
N GLU A 90 3.39 -72.65 11.61
CA GLU A 90 3.04 -73.64 12.66
C GLU A 90 3.87 -73.57 13.97
N GLU A 91 5.03 -72.88 14.03
CA GLU A 91 5.89 -72.92 15.24
C GLU A 91 5.85 -71.69 16.18
N GLU A 92 5.26 -70.56 15.80
CA GLU A 92 5.29 -69.35 16.66
C GLU A 92 4.13 -69.21 17.67
N THR A 93 3.43 -70.30 18.00
CA THR A 93 2.26 -70.24 18.91
C THR A 93 2.58 -70.50 20.39
N GLN A 94 3.85 -70.56 20.82
CA GLN A 94 4.18 -70.70 22.25
C GLN A 94 5.40 -69.88 22.68
N SER A 95 5.23 -68.57 22.89
CA SER A 95 5.80 -67.89 24.06
C SER A 95 5.19 -66.50 24.22
N LYS A 96 4.28 -66.36 25.19
CA LYS A 96 3.85 -65.05 25.69
C LYS A 96 4.48 -64.83 27.05
N SER A 97 5.08 -63.65 27.19
CA SER A 97 5.56 -62.98 28.41
C SER A 97 7.06 -63.12 28.69
N THR A 98 7.85 -62.15 28.24
CA THR A 98 8.68 -61.27 29.10
C THR A 98 9.14 -60.07 28.25
N SER A 99 9.11 -58.89 28.84
CA SER A 99 9.57 -57.63 28.28
C SER A 99 11.06 -57.62 27.92
N SER A 100 11.40 -56.75 26.96
CA SER A 100 12.72 -56.18 26.65
C SER A 100 13.80 -57.12 26.10
N THR A 101 13.89 -57.21 24.78
CA THR A 101 14.90 -56.51 23.95
C THR A 101 14.58 -56.89 22.52
N PHE A 102 14.35 -55.90 21.66
CA PHE A 102 14.00 -56.12 20.26
C PHE A 102 15.14 -56.87 19.55
N ASP A 103 14.93 -58.15 19.25
CA ASP A 103 15.64 -58.84 18.18
C ASP A 103 15.15 -58.24 16.84
N ARG A 104 15.60 -57.01 16.56
CA ARG A 104 15.54 -56.45 15.21
C ARG A 104 16.71 -57.07 14.47
N GLU A 105 16.40 -58.06 13.63
CA GLU A 105 17.36 -58.56 12.66
C GLU A 105 17.64 -57.44 11.64
N TYR A 106 18.62 -56.59 11.97
CA TYR A 106 18.90 -55.34 11.28
C TYR A 106 19.29 -55.63 9.82
N ALA A 107 18.54 -55.08 8.86
CA ALA A 107 19.01 -54.91 7.49
C ALA A 107 18.72 -53.51 6.99
N GLY A 108 19.78 -52.84 6.56
CA GLY A 108 19.72 -51.59 5.80
C GLY A 108 19.70 -50.30 6.64
N PRO A 109 20.11 -49.17 6.04
CA PRO A 109 20.09 -47.87 6.69
C PRO A 109 18.65 -47.39 6.90
N LYS A 110 18.28 -47.08 8.14
CA LYS A 110 16.99 -46.43 8.47
C LYS A 110 16.86 -45.09 7.76
N ARG A 111 15.67 -44.80 7.23
CA ARG A 111 15.32 -43.50 6.67
C ARG A 111 14.20 -42.87 7.49
N LEU A 112 14.27 -41.55 7.66
CA LEU A 112 13.24 -40.81 8.37
C LEU A 112 12.04 -40.60 7.44
N TYR A 113 10.91 -41.16 7.85
CA TYR A 113 9.60 -40.90 7.24
C TYR A 113 8.63 -40.47 8.34
N ARG A 114 7.58 -39.72 7.99
CA ARG A 114 6.44 -39.50 8.88
C ARG A 114 5.49 -40.70 8.78
N ASP A 115 5.05 -41.20 9.93
CA ASP A 115 4.12 -42.33 10.03
C ASP A 115 2.68 -41.82 10.03
N SER A 116 1.91 -42.16 8.99
CA SER A 116 0.52 -41.74 8.86
C SER A 116 -0.49 -42.71 9.47
N ASP A 117 -0.06 -43.90 9.87
CA ASP A 117 -0.95 -44.91 10.46
C ASP A 117 -1.03 -44.74 11.98
N ASP A 118 0.05 -44.29 12.63
CA ASP A 118 0.08 -43.88 14.05
C ASP A 118 0.18 -42.34 14.22
N ASN A 119 -0.74 -41.62 13.55
CA ASN A 119 -0.76 -40.15 13.57
C ASN A 119 -1.80 -39.55 14.52
N ILE A 120 -1.40 -38.52 15.27
CA ILE A 120 -2.31 -37.59 15.96
C ILE A 120 -2.35 -36.25 15.22
N LEU A 121 -1.19 -35.76 14.76
CA LEU A 121 -1.05 -34.57 13.92
C LEU A 121 0.02 -34.82 12.86
N GLY A 122 -0.34 -35.31 11.67
CA GLY A 122 0.60 -35.39 10.54
C GLY A 122 1.80 -36.34 10.71
N GLY A 123 1.83 -37.19 11.74
CA GLY A 123 2.74 -38.35 11.80
C GLY A 123 4.22 -38.08 12.14
N VAL A 124 4.62 -36.82 12.34
CA VAL A 124 6.02 -36.43 12.53
C VAL A 124 6.62 -37.01 13.81
N ALA A 125 5.90 -36.91 14.92
CA ALA A 125 6.38 -37.43 16.20
C ALA A 125 6.51 -38.96 16.22
N ALA A 126 5.60 -39.69 15.55
CA ALA A 126 5.66 -41.14 15.41
C ALA A 126 6.81 -41.56 14.49
N GLY A 127 6.99 -40.85 13.37
CA GLY A 127 8.13 -41.05 12.47
C GLY A 127 9.50 -40.86 13.14
N LEU A 128 9.65 -39.78 13.92
CA LEU A 128 10.85 -39.54 14.74
C LEU A 128 11.06 -40.67 15.76
N ALA A 129 10.00 -41.11 16.43
CA ALA A 129 10.05 -42.23 17.36
C ALA A 129 10.52 -43.54 16.72
N HIS A 130 10.03 -43.90 15.53
CA HIS A 130 10.50 -45.09 14.81
C HIS A 130 11.97 -45.00 14.39
N TYR A 131 12.39 -43.82 13.92
CA TYR A 131 13.76 -43.55 13.53
C TYR A 131 14.72 -43.72 14.73
N PHE A 132 14.42 -43.07 15.86
CA PHE A 132 15.21 -43.13 17.09
C PHE A 132 14.97 -44.37 17.96
N GLY A 133 13.99 -45.21 17.61
CA GLY A 133 13.62 -46.41 18.38
C GLY A 133 13.07 -46.10 19.78
N THR A 134 12.38 -44.98 19.93
CA THR A 134 11.80 -44.50 21.22
C THR A 134 10.27 -44.43 21.12
N ASP A 135 9.57 -44.28 22.24
CA ASP A 135 8.11 -44.09 22.27
C ASP A 135 7.71 -42.70 21.70
N PRO A 136 6.71 -42.60 20.77
CA PRO A 136 6.18 -41.33 20.25
C PRO A 136 5.77 -40.32 21.33
N ILE A 137 5.38 -40.78 22.51
CA ILE A 137 4.97 -39.93 23.64
C ILE A 137 6.08 -38.94 24.04
N TRP A 138 7.35 -39.35 24.01
CA TRP A 138 8.46 -38.48 24.39
C TRP A 138 8.64 -37.31 23.42
N PHE A 139 8.54 -37.58 22.11
CA PHE A 139 8.58 -36.52 21.10
C PHE A 139 7.35 -35.60 21.19
N ARG A 140 6.15 -36.16 21.45
CA ARG A 140 4.94 -35.38 21.67
C ARG A 140 5.09 -34.43 22.87
N LEU A 141 5.57 -34.92 24.01
CA LEU A 141 5.82 -34.11 25.20
C LEU A 141 6.90 -33.06 24.97
N ALA A 142 7.97 -33.38 24.24
CA ALA A 142 9.03 -32.43 23.90
C ALA A 142 8.51 -31.25 23.06
N PHE A 143 7.69 -31.51 22.03
CA PHE A 143 7.08 -30.44 21.24
C PHE A 143 6.11 -29.58 22.06
N ILE A 144 5.31 -30.18 22.95
CA ILE A 144 4.41 -29.44 23.85
C ILE A 144 5.22 -28.55 24.81
N ALA A 145 6.25 -29.10 25.45
CA ALA A 145 7.12 -28.35 26.36
C ALA A 145 7.82 -27.19 25.64
N LEU A 146 8.38 -27.41 24.44
CA LEU A 146 8.99 -26.36 23.63
C LEU A 146 8.00 -25.28 23.20
N THR A 147 6.74 -25.64 22.97
CA THR A 147 5.68 -24.68 22.62
C THR A 147 5.34 -23.80 23.82
N LEU A 148 5.24 -24.38 25.02
CA LEU A 148 4.89 -23.67 26.27
C LEU A 148 6.02 -22.78 26.78
N ILE A 149 7.29 -23.20 26.64
CA ILE A 149 8.45 -22.51 27.20
C ILE A 149 9.03 -21.48 26.21
N GLY A 150 9.00 -21.76 24.90
CA GLY A 150 9.73 -21.02 23.87
C GLY A 150 8.90 -20.09 23.00
N ALA A 151 7.90 -19.39 23.54
CA ALA A 151 7.05 -18.46 22.77
C ALA A 151 6.46 -19.07 21.47
N SER A 152 6.02 -20.33 21.51
CA SER A 152 5.52 -21.09 20.35
C SER A 152 6.56 -21.61 19.36
N ALA A 153 7.87 -21.61 19.70
CA ALA A 153 8.91 -22.18 18.84
C ALA A 153 8.69 -23.67 18.52
N GLY A 154 8.21 -24.46 19.51
CA GLY A 154 7.86 -25.87 19.31
C GLY A 154 6.77 -26.10 18.26
N PHE A 155 5.80 -25.18 18.17
CA PHE A 155 4.72 -25.21 17.18
C PHE A 155 5.26 -24.98 15.76
N TRP A 156 6.08 -23.94 15.56
CA TRP A 156 6.67 -23.65 14.26
C TRP A 156 7.65 -24.74 13.79
N LEU A 157 8.47 -25.28 14.70
CA LEU A 157 9.39 -26.38 14.40
C LEU A 157 8.63 -27.63 13.91
N TYR A 158 7.49 -27.94 14.54
CA TYR A 158 6.65 -29.06 14.14
C TYR A 158 6.11 -28.90 12.73
N ILE A 159 5.63 -27.70 12.37
CA ILE A 159 5.12 -27.39 11.02
C ILE A 159 6.23 -27.54 9.98
N ILE A 160 7.43 -27.05 10.27
CA ILE A 160 8.58 -27.18 9.35
C ILE A 160 8.90 -28.66 9.11
N LEU A 161 9.01 -29.46 10.16
CA LEU A 161 9.25 -30.90 10.03
C LEU A 161 8.12 -31.61 9.29
N TRP A 162 6.87 -31.19 9.46
CA TRP A 162 5.74 -31.77 8.75
C TRP A 162 5.78 -31.52 7.23
N ILE A 163 6.28 -30.35 6.80
CA ILE A 163 6.46 -30.01 5.38
C ILE A 163 7.68 -30.73 4.78
N VAL A 164 8.78 -30.79 5.53
CA VAL A 164 10.07 -31.30 5.03
C VAL A 164 10.15 -32.82 5.04
N VAL A 165 9.57 -33.49 6.05
CA VAL A 165 9.70 -34.94 6.21
C VAL A 165 8.66 -35.66 5.33
N PRO A 166 9.09 -36.53 4.39
CA PRO A 166 8.20 -37.25 3.49
C PRO A 166 7.40 -38.34 4.22
N GLU A 167 6.23 -38.68 3.67
CA GLU A 167 5.32 -39.72 4.15
C GLU A 167 5.75 -41.12 3.69
N ALA A 168 5.66 -42.12 4.59
CA ALA A 168 5.80 -43.52 4.21
C ALA A 168 4.52 -44.01 3.53
N LYS A 169 4.56 -44.20 2.20
CA LYS A 169 3.40 -44.61 1.38
C LYS A 169 3.36 -46.09 1.07
N THR A 170 4.51 -46.73 0.92
CA THR A 170 4.60 -48.17 0.58
C THR A 170 4.94 -49.00 1.79
N THR A 171 4.56 -50.28 1.80
CA THR A 171 4.91 -51.22 2.87
C THR A 171 6.43 -51.31 3.06
N ALA A 172 7.17 -51.27 1.95
CA ALA A 172 8.62 -51.22 1.97
C ALA A 172 9.15 -49.98 2.73
N GLN A 173 8.57 -48.79 2.53
CA GLN A 173 8.97 -47.57 3.25
C GLN A 173 8.64 -47.64 4.74
N LYS A 174 7.51 -48.25 5.11
CA LYS A 174 7.13 -48.48 6.51
C LYS A 174 8.11 -49.45 7.19
N LEU A 175 8.51 -50.52 6.51
CA LEU A 175 9.56 -51.45 6.98
C LEU A 175 10.92 -50.75 7.12
N GLN A 176 11.30 -49.88 6.18
CA GLN A 176 12.53 -49.05 6.27
C GLN A 176 12.53 -48.11 7.47
N MET A 177 11.39 -47.47 7.75
CA MET A 177 11.21 -46.58 8.90
C MET A 177 11.36 -47.34 10.22
N ARG A 178 10.81 -48.56 10.30
CA ARG A 178 10.89 -49.44 11.48
C ARG A 178 12.25 -50.13 11.62
N GLY A 179 13.05 -50.17 10.55
CA GLY A 179 14.36 -50.81 10.51
C GLY A 179 14.29 -52.33 10.37
N GLU A 180 13.24 -52.83 9.71
CA GLU A 180 13.00 -54.25 9.43
C GLU A 180 13.51 -54.62 8.04
N ARG A 181 13.87 -55.90 7.83
CA ARG A 181 14.33 -56.39 6.51
C ARG A 181 13.17 -56.37 5.52
N ILE A 182 13.41 -55.92 4.30
CA ILE A 182 12.38 -55.88 3.25
C ILE A 182 12.50 -57.15 2.40
N ASN A 183 11.90 -58.23 2.88
CA ASN A 183 11.77 -59.52 2.22
C ASN A 183 10.28 -59.90 2.11
N ILE A 184 9.98 -61.01 1.43
CA ILE A 184 8.59 -61.41 1.17
C ILE A 184 7.79 -61.61 2.47
N SER A 185 8.36 -62.24 3.48
CA SER A 185 7.66 -62.54 4.74
C SER A 185 7.29 -61.29 5.53
N ASN A 186 8.16 -60.28 5.59
CA ASN A 186 7.86 -59.03 6.29
C ASN A 186 6.88 -58.14 5.52
N ILE A 187 6.92 -58.16 4.18
CA ILE A 187 5.90 -57.48 3.35
C ILE A 187 4.54 -58.15 3.55
N GLU A 188 4.47 -59.48 3.45
CA GLU A 188 3.24 -60.24 3.68
C GLU A 188 2.67 -59.98 5.08
N LYS A 189 3.51 -60.05 6.12
CA LYS A 189 3.12 -59.80 7.51
C LYS A 189 2.55 -58.40 7.71
N SER A 190 3.23 -57.37 7.17
CA SER A 190 2.77 -55.98 7.30
C SER A 190 1.45 -55.75 6.58
N VAL A 191 1.27 -56.27 5.37
CA VAL A 191 0.00 -56.14 4.62
C VAL A 191 -1.13 -56.92 5.30
N LYS A 192 -0.88 -58.16 5.78
CA LYS A 192 -1.86 -58.93 6.58
C LYS A 192 -2.25 -58.19 7.88
N GLU A 193 -1.31 -57.54 8.55
CA GLU A 193 -1.58 -56.74 9.76
C GLU A 193 -2.44 -55.51 9.45
N GLU A 194 -2.18 -54.80 8.35
CA GLU A 194 -2.99 -53.67 7.88
C GLU A 194 -4.41 -54.11 7.51
N LEU A 195 -4.55 -55.18 6.73
CA LEU A 195 -5.86 -55.73 6.35
C LEU A 195 -6.65 -56.25 7.55
N ARG A 196 -5.97 -56.86 8.54
CA ARG A 196 -6.60 -57.24 9.82
C ARG A 196 -7.01 -56.02 10.64
N GLY A 197 -6.22 -54.95 10.61
CA GLY A 197 -6.56 -53.67 11.25
C GLY A 197 -7.81 -53.04 10.65
N VAL A 198 -7.89 -52.99 9.31
CA VAL A 198 -9.05 -52.53 8.55
C VAL A 198 -10.25 -53.44 8.79
N GLY A 199 -10.07 -54.77 8.73
CA GLY A 199 -11.12 -55.75 8.99
C GLY A 199 -11.72 -55.61 10.39
N LYS A 200 -10.88 -55.45 11.42
CA LYS A 200 -11.34 -55.17 12.80
C LYS A 200 -12.03 -53.82 12.92
N ALA A 201 -11.54 -52.78 12.24
CA ALA A 201 -12.21 -51.48 12.21
C ALA A 201 -13.59 -51.58 11.54
N MET A 202 -13.70 -52.31 10.43
CA MET A 202 -14.93 -52.53 9.67
C MET A 202 -15.93 -53.42 10.42
N GLU A 203 -15.44 -54.43 11.15
CA GLU A 203 -16.25 -55.29 12.03
C GLU A 203 -16.80 -54.50 13.23
N ASN A 204 -16.00 -53.62 13.82
CA ASN A 204 -16.44 -52.69 14.87
C ASN A 204 -17.43 -51.64 14.34
N ILE A 205 -17.32 -51.27 13.06
CA ILE A 205 -18.26 -50.38 12.37
C ILE A 205 -19.59 -51.08 12.06
N GLY A 206 -19.55 -52.39 11.75
CA GLY A 206 -20.73 -53.19 11.42
C GLY A 206 -21.55 -53.69 12.62
N LYS A 207 -20.93 -53.81 13.80
CA LYS A 207 -21.57 -54.30 15.04
C LYS A 207 -22.22 -53.22 15.92
N ASP A 208 -22.07 -51.94 15.58
CA ASP A 208 -22.68 -50.84 16.35
C ASP A 208 -23.94 -50.31 15.64
N GLU A 209 -25.11 -50.63 16.19
CA GLU A 209 -26.43 -50.16 15.72
C GLU A 209 -26.54 -48.61 15.69
N ARG A 210 -25.57 -47.91 16.31
CA ARG A 210 -25.41 -46.45 16.31
C ARG A 210 -24.83 -45.88 14.99
N ILE A 211 -24.23 -46.70 14.12
CA ILE A 211 -23.50 -46.22 12.94
C ILE A 211 -24.39 -45.99 11.71
N ARG A 212 -25.60 -46.57 11.66
CA ARG A 212 -26.61 -46.16 10.65
C ARG A 212 -27.13 -44.73 10.88
N LYS A 213 -26.82 -44.11 12.03
CA LYS A 213 -26.98 -42.68 12.32
C LYS A 213 -25.65 -41.89 12.29
N GLY A 214 -24.54 -42.53 11.92
CA GLY A 214 -23.15 -42.07 12.10
C GLY A 214 -22.57 -41.16 11.01
N GLY A 215 -23.24 -41.03 9.84
CA GLY A 215 -22.88 -40.00 8.85
C GLY A 215 -22.98 -38.56 9.40
N LYS A 216 -23.74 -38.36 10.49
CA LYS A 216 -23.78 -37.11 11.25
C LYS A 216 -22.63 -36.91 12.24
N ARG A 217 -21.77 -37.90 12.51
CA ARG A 217 -20.68 -37.77 13.48
C ARG A 217 -19.33 -37.42 12.85
N ILE A 218 -19.01 -37.96 11.66
CA ILE A 218 -17.76 -37.60 10.96
C ILE A 218 -17.80 -36.16 10.46
N GLY A 219 -18.95 -35.73 9.92
CA GLY A 219 -19.19 -34.31 9.62
C GLY A 219 -19.02 -33.45 10.87
N LYS A 220 -19.61 -33.87 11.99
CA LYS A 220 -19.52 -33.17 13.27
C LYS A 220 -18.10 -33.09 13.84
N THR A 221 -17.25 -34.11 13.70
CA THR A 221 -15.86 -34.05 14.17
C THR A 221 -15.02 -33.07 13.33
N ILE A 222 -15.24 -33.02 12.01
CA ILE A 222 -14.57 -32.04 11.14
C ILE A 222 -15.10 -30.62 11.44
N GLU A 223 -16.40 -30.49 11.66
CA GLU A 223 -17.05 -29.24 12.06
C GLU A 223 -16.51 -28.76 13.43
N ASP A 224 -16.35 -29.65 14.41
CA ASP A 224 -15.77 -29.34 15.73
C ASP A 224 -14.29 -28.88 15.61
N ILE A 225 -13.51 -29.43 14.68
CA ILE A 225 -12.11 -29.02 14.43
C ILE A 225 -12.06 -27.65 13.74
N VAL A 226 -12.92 -27.42 12.75
CA VAL A 226 -13.03 -26.12 12.06
C VAL A 226 -13.51 -25.05 13.04
N ASP A 227 -14.50 -25.34 13.87
CA ASP A 227 -14.97 -24.45 14.93
C ASP A 227 -13.90 -24.19 15.98
N ALA A 228 -13.10 -25.19 16.34
CA ALA A 228 -11.96 -24.99 17.23
C ALA A 228 -10.94 -24.01 16.61
N ILE A 229 -10.57 -24.18 15.34
CA ILE A 229 -9.64 -23.28 14.63
C ILE A 229 -10.23 -21.86 14.53
N ILE A 230 -11.50 -21.72 14.13
CA ILE A 230 -12.20 -20.44 14.04
C ILE A 230 -12.26 -19.77 15.42
N SER A 231 -12.51 -20.54 16.48
CA SER A 231 -12.57 -20.01 17.85
C SER A 231 -11.22 -19.52 18.37
N VAL A 232 -10.11 -20.21 18.02
CA VAL A 232 -8.74 -19.81 18.36
C VAL A 232 -8.36 -18.53 17.60
N ILE A 233 -8.59 -18.51 16.28
CA ILE A 233 -8.36 -17.33 15.44
C ILE A 233 -9.19 -16.15 15.94
N GLY A 234 -10.48 -16.35 16.20
CA GLY A 234 -11.37 -15.33 16.75
C GLY A 234 -10.98 -14.88 18.17
N SER A 235 -10.30 -15.71 18.95
CA SER A 235 -9.76 -15.33 20.26
C SER A 235 -8.51 -14.45 20.11
N ILE A 236 -7.62 -14.77 19.18
CA ILE A 236 -6.44 -13.95 18.86
C ILE A 236 -6.90 -12.56 18.37
N PHE A 237 -7.82 -12.50 17.40
CA PHE A 237 -8.35 -11.23 16.91
C PHE A 237 -9.00 -10.41 18.03
N ARG A 238 -9.76 -11.04 18.94
CA ARG A 238 -10.33 -10.35 20.11
C ARG A 238 -9.24 -9.71 20.98
N VAL A 239 -8.10 -10.37 21.19
CA VAL A 239 -6.99 -9.78 21.97
C VAL A 239 -6.36 -8.60 21.22
N VAL A 240 -6.11 -8.74 19.92
CA VAL A 240 -5.55 -7.66 19.08
C VAL A 240 -6.46 -6.43 19.08
N PHE A 241 -7.76 -6.61 18.85
CA PHE A 241 -8.72 -5.50 18.88
C PHE A 241 -8.83 -4.84 20.25
N LYS A 242 -8.64 -5.58 21.34
CA LYS A 242 -8.55 -5.00 22.68
C LYS A 242 -7.30 -4.13 22.84
N ILE A 243 -6.14 -4.60 22.42
CA ILE A 243 -4.89 -3.83 22.49
C ILE A 243 -5.01 -2.53 21.68
N ILE A 244 -5.54 -2.61 20.46
CA ILE A 244 -5.80 -1.44 19.60
C ILE A 244 -6.78 -0.48 20.29
N GLY A 245 -7.87 -1.00 20.86
CA GLY A 245 -8.84 -0.20 21.61
C GLY A 245 -8.21 0.56 22.77
N VAL A 246 -7.32 -0.08 23.54
CA VAL A 246 -6.57 0.57 24.63
C VAL A 246 -5.64 1.65 24.09
N ALA A 247 -4.89 1.36 23.02
CA ALA A 247 -3.99 2.32 22.40
C ALA A 247 -4.73 3.57 21.89
N LEU A 248 -5.90 3.39 21.25
CA LEU A 248 -6.73 4.49 20.77
C LEU A 248 -7.31 5.33 21.93
N LEU A 249 -7.67 4.72 23.06
CA LEU A 249 -8.12 5.45 24.24
C LEU A 249 -7.01 6.35 24.80
N PHE A 250 -5.80 5.83 24.98
CA PHE A 250 -4.66 6.62 25.45
C PHE A 250 -4.26 7.70 24.44
N GLY A 251 -4.19 7.35 23.15
CA GLY A 251 -3.90 8.30 22.08
C GLY A 251 -4.92 9.44 22.01
N GLY A 252 -6.20 9.13 22.20
CA GLY A 252 -7.27 10.12 22.25
C GLY A 252 -7.15 11.10 23.42
N VAL A 253 -6.76 10.62 24.60
CA VAL A 253 -6.49 11.49 25.76
C VAL A 253 -5.26 12.36 25.53
N ILE A 254 -4.17 11.79 25.02
CA ILE A 254 -2.95 12.55 24.67
C ILE A 254 -3.29 13.63 23.65
N PHE A 255 -4.06 13.29 22.62
CA PHE A 255 -4.52 14.23 21.61
C PHE A 255 -5.33 15.38 22.21
N LEU A 256 -6.27 15.11 23.12
CA LEU A 256 -7.01 16.16 23.82
C LEU A 256 -6.10 17.05 24.67
N VAL A 257 -5.12 16.48 25.36
CA VAL A 257 -4.16 17.24 26.19
C VAL A 257 -3.34 18.18 25.31
N VAL A 258 -2.83 17.70 24.17
CA VAL A 258 -2.08 18.52 23.20
C VAL A 258 -2.96 19.61 22.57
N MET A 259 -4.21 19.29 22.22
CA MET A 259 -5.15 20.29 21.72
C MET A 259 -5.48 21.35 22.77
N PHE A 260 -5.73 20.93 24.01
CA PHE A 260 -6.01 21.83 25.11
C PHE A 260 -4.81 22.74 25.42
N SER A 261 -3.59 22.20 25.43
CA SER A 261 -2.39 23.00 25.66
C SER A 261 -2.24 24.08 24.58
N ALA A 262 -2.55 23.76 23.31
CA ALA A 262 -2.57 24.71 22.21
C ALA A 262 -3.61 25.83 22.39
N VAL A 263 -4.79 25.54 22.97
CA VAL A 263 -5.79 26.57 23.33
C VAL A 263 -5.23 27.57 24.34
N VAL A 264 -4.51 27.07 25.36
CA VAL A 264 -3.95 27.92 26.42
C VAL A 264 -2.65 28.61 25.97
N GLY A 265 -2.08 28.20 24.84
CA GLY A 265 -0.83 28.75 24.30
C GLY A 265 0.42 28.21 25.01
N TYR A 266 0.29 27.14 25.80
CA TYR A 266 1.43 26.45 26.41
C TYR A 266 1.76 25.19 25.60
N GLY A 267 3.03 25.04 25.21
CA GLY A 267 3.52 23.78 24.66
C GLY A 267 3.55 22.69 25.74
N VAL A 268 3.51 21.42 25.33
CA VAL A 268 3.77 20.29 26.23
C VAL A 268 5.23 19.91 26.08
N ASP A 269 6.06 20.11 27.10
CA ASP A 269 7.42 19.58 27.15
C ASP A 269 7.43 18.25 27.91
N ILE A 270 7.87 17.19 27.25
CA ILE A 270 8.12 15.88 27.88
C ILE A 270 9.59 15.54 27.70
N ASN A 271 10.38 15.61 28.78
CA ASN A 271 11.81 15.27 28.79
C ASN A 271 12.64 16.05 27.75
N GLY A 272 12.33 17.33 27.51
CA GLY A 272 13.01 18.18 26.52
C GLY A 272 12.49 18.00 25.09
N ALA A 273 11.52 17.11 24.86
CA ALA A 273 10.76 17.05 23.62
C ALA A 273 9.57 18.00 23.71
N ASN A 274 9.66 19.13 23.01
CA ASN A 274 8.55 20.07 22.85
C ASN A 274 7.50 19.47 21.91
N MET A 275 6.48 18.83 22.47
CA MET A 275 5.28 18.37 21.77
C MET A 275 4.27 19.53 21.68
N GLY A 276 4.60 20.54 20.88
CA GLY A 276 3.80 21.76 20.72
C GLY A 276 3.35 21.99 19.29
N LEU A 277 2.28 22.76 19.11
CA LEU A 277 1.78 23.23 17.81
C LEU A 277 2.21 24.68 17.54
N SER A 278 3.34 25.11 18.13
CA SER A 278 3.81 26.50 18.09
C SER A 278 4.08 26.99 16.67
N GLU A 279 4.70 26.17 15.82
CA GLU A 279 4.89 26.51 14.41
C GLU A 279 3.55 26.72 13.71
N ALA A 280 2.58 25.81 13.91
CA ALA A 280 1.24 25.95 13.36
C ALA A 280 0.54 27.23 13.87
N THR A 281 0.75 27.63 15.13
CA THR A 281 0.18 28.89 15.65
C THR A 281 0.71 30.11 14.94
N GLN A 282 2.00 30.13 14.57
CA GLN A 282 2.61 31.26 13.86
C GLN A 282 2.05 31.39 12.44
N TYR A 283 1.86 30.28 11.73
CA TYR A 283 1.25 30.31 10.40
C TYR A 283 -0.24 30.70 10.47
N LEU A 284 -0.98 30.17 11.44
CA LEU A 284 -2.39 30.48 11.62
C LEU A 284 -2.62 31.96 11.99
N SER A 285 -1.74 32.58 12.79
CA SER A 285 -1.92 33.98 13.19
C SER A 285 -1.88 34.96 12.01
N LEU A 286 -1.22 34.61 10.90
CA LEU A 286 -1.11 35.45 9.71
C LEU A 286 -2.38 35.49 8.87
N ILE A 287 -3.02 34.32 8.73
CA ILE A 287 -4.18 34.15 7.84
C ILE A 287 -5.48 34.47 8.58
N LEU A 288 -5.51 34.32 9.91
CA LEU A 288 -6.71 34.57 10.69
C LEU A 288 -7.25 36.00 10.51
N PRO A 289 -8.58 36.17 10.51
CA PRO A 289 -9.22 37.46 10.28
C PRO A 289 -8.84 38.46 11.36
N THR A 290 -8.91 39.74 11.03
CA THR A 290 -8.57 40.82 11.96
C THR A 290 -9.48 40.78 13.19
N GLY A 291 -8.89 40.94 14.37
CA GLY A 291 -9.59 40.77 15.65
C GLY A 291 -9.73 39.32 16.15
N TYR A 292 -9.35 38.31 15.37
CA TYR A 292 -9.37 36.90 15.79
C TYR A 292 -7.97 36.39 16.15
N GLY A 293 -7.86 35.77 17.32
CA GLY A 293 -6.66 35.07 17.78
C GLY A 293 -6.66 33.58 17.43
N VAL A 294 -5.48 32.96 17.50
CA VAL A 294 -5.29 31.51 17.25
C VAL A 294 -6.08 30.61 18.21
N SER A 295 -6.45 31.13 19.40
CA SER A 295 -7.28 30.41 20.37
C SER A 295 -8.64 30.01 19.79
N TYR A 296 -9.24 30.81 18.90
CA TYR A 296 -10.51 30.45 18.26
C TYR A 296 -10.39 29.21 17.38
N VAL A 297 -9.27 29.05 16.67
CA VAL A 297 -8.98 27.85 15.85
C VAL A 297 -8.86 26.61 16.73
N TRP A 298 -8.11 26.71 17.82
CA TRP A 298 -7.93 25.58 18.73
C TRP A 298 -9.21 25.20 19.46
N ILE A 299 -10.03 26.18 19.86
CA ILE A 299 -11.36 25.93 20.44
C ILE A 299 -12.25 25.24 19.41
N ALA A 300 -12.36 25.76 18.19
CA ALA A 300 -13.19 25.17 17.13
C ALA A 300 -12.74 23.73 16.79
N SER A 301 -11.42 23.51 16.71
CA SER A 301 -10.81 22.19 16.47
C SER A 301 -11.13 21.21 17.60
N THR A 302 -10.91 21.63 18.85
CA THR A 302 -11.16 20.81 20.03
C THR A 302 -12.63 20.40 20.08
N LEU A 303 -13.56 21.36 19.93
CA LEU A 303 -15.00 21.09 19.95
C LEU A 303 -15.39 20.09 18.86
N THR A 304 -14.87 20.27 17.64
CA THR A 304 -15.15 19.39 16.49
C THR A 304 -14.75 17.94 16.75
N VAL A 305 -13.59 17.71 17.38
CA VAL A 305 -13.06 16.35 17.63
C VAL A 305 -13.75 15.62 18.80
N ILE A 306 -14.53 16.31 19.64
CA ILE A 306 -15.21 15.67 20.80
C ILE A 306 -16.13 14.53 20.36
N PHE A 307 -16.95 14.71 19.33
CA PHE A 307 -17.86 13.65 18.87
C PHE A 307 -17.15 12.39 18.34
N PRO A 308 -16.21 12.48 17.37
CA PRO A 308 -15.49 11.29 16.91
C PRO A 308 -14.71 10.63 18.04
N LEU A 309 -14.13 11.40 18.96
CA LEU A 309 -13.43 10.85 20.11
C LEU A 309 -14.38 10.10 21.07
N VAL A 310 -15.53 10.67 21.42
CA VAL A 310 -16.54 9.98 22.23
C VAL A 310 -17.02 8.71 21.53
N GLY A 311 -17.19 8.74 20.21
CA GLY A 311 -17.49 7.57 19.40
C GLY A 311 -16.42 6.48 19.51
N LEU A 312 -15.15 6.84 19.41
CA LEU A 312 -14.01 5.93 19.60
C LEU A 312 -13.98 5.35 21.02
N VAL A 313 -14.27 6.16 22.04
CA VAL A 313 -14.33 5.70 23.43
C VAL A 313 -15.46 4.69 23.65
N VAL A 314 -16.65 4.96 23.11
CA VAL A 314 -17.80 4.05 23.19
C VAL A 314 -17.50 2.74 22.45
N LEU A 315 -16.89 2.82 21.27
CA LEU A 315 -16.47 1.66 20.48
C LEU A 315 -15.41 0.83 21.22
N GLY A 316 -14.36 1.48 21.73
CA GLY A 316 -13.28 0.86 22.49
C GLY A 316 -13.79 0.20 23.76
N GLY A 317 -14.65 0.88 24.53
CA GLY A 317 -15.28 0.32 25.72
C GLY A 317 -16.16 -0.90 25.43
N ARG A 318 -16.88 -0.88 24.30
CA ARG A 318 -17.66 -2.04 23.82
C ARG A 318 -16.76 -3.23 23.49
N ILE A 319 -15.63 -3.01 22.84
CA ILE A 319 -14.69 -4.08 22.46
C ILE A 319 -13.95 -4.63 23.70
N LEU A 320 -13.54 -3.75 24.62
CA LEU A 320 -12.71 -4.10 25.79
C LEU A 320 -13.49 -4.82 26.87
N PHE A 321 -14.60 -4.21 27.31
CA PHE A 321 -15.35 -4.63 28.48
C PHE A 321 -16.63 -5.39 28.12
N ASN A 322 -16.90 -5.58 26.82
CA ASN A 322 -18.17 -6.10 26.30
C ASN A 322 -19.40 -5.35 26.88
N TYR A 323 -19.18 -4.11 27.32
CA TYR A 323 -20.15 -3.28 28.02
C TYR A 323 -20.78 -2.31 27.02
N ARG A 324 -22.11 -2.26 26.98
CA ARG A 324 -22.82 -1.35 26.07
C ARG A 324 -22.90 0.02 26.72
N MET A 325 -21.87 0.85 26.55
CA MET A 325 -21.94 2.29 26.85
C MET A 325 -22.78 3.02 25.80
N HIS A 326 -24.06 2.68 25.71
CA HIS A 326 -25.01 3.31 24.80
C HIS A 326 -25.87 4.32 25.56
N ASN A 327 -25.24 5.36 26.10
CA ASN A 327 -25.97 6.49 26.67
C ASN A 327 -26.25 7.52 25.57
N LYS A 328 -27.49 7.53 25.06
CA LYS A 328 -27.93 8.45 24.00
C LYS A 328 -27.69 9.92 24.37
N MET A 329 -27.77 10.28 25.65
CA MET A 329 -27.53 11.65 26.11
C MET A 329 -26.09 12.08 25.89
N ILE A 330 -25.11 11.26 26.28
CA ILE A 330 -23.67 11.58 26.12
C ILE A 330 -23.31 11.75 24.64
N ILE A 331 -23.80 10.84 23.80
CA ILE A 331 -23.56 10.88 22.34
C ILE A 331 -24.21 12.13 21.72
N SER A 332 -25.43 12.46 22.14
CA SER A 332 -26.13 13.66 21.65
C SER A 332 -25.44 14.95 22.06
N ILE A 333 -25.01 15.06 23.32
CA ILE A 333 -24.23 16.21 23.81
C ILE A 333 -22.94 16.35 23.02
N ALA A 334 -22.17 15.26 22.87
CA ALA A 334 -20.94 15.27 22.09
C ALA A 334 -21.19 15.71 20.64
N GLY A 335 -22.30 15.27 20.03
CA GLY A 335 -22.70 15.65 18.68
C GLY A 335 -23.03 17.14 18.56
N VAL A 336 -23.82 17.68 19.48
CA VAL A 336 -24.14 19.11 19.53
C VAL A 336 -22.87 19.95 19.73
N THR A 337 -21.99 19.55 20.64
CA THR A 337 -20.72 20.24 20.87
C THR A 337 -19.82 20.26 19.63
N SER A 338 -19.72 19.12 18.93
CA SER A 338 -18.97 19.04 17.66
C SER A 338 -19.59 19.89 16.56
N PHE A 339 -20.92 19.93 16.49
CA PHE A 339 -21.64 20.81 15.57
C PHE A 339 -21.34 22.30 15.83
N VAL A 340 -21.28 22.73 17.10
CA VAL A 340 -20.85 24.10 17.46
C VAL A 340 -19.42 24.37 16.96
N GLY A 341 -18.50 23.40 17.11
CA GLY A 341 -17.15 23.50 16.55
C GLY A 341 -17.13 23.70 15.03
N LEU A 342 -17.96 22.97 14.29
CA LEU A 342 -18.10 23.12 12.84
C LEU A 342 -18.69 24.48 12.43
N VAL A 343 -19.68 24.98 13.18
CA VAL A 343 -20.24 26.33 12.97
C VAL A 343 -19.17 27.39 13.22
N MET A 344 -18.35 27.24 14.26
CA MET A 344 -17.23 28.15 14.51
C MET A 344 -16.22 28.14 13.35
N TRP A 345 -15.88 26.98 12.80
CA TRP A 345 -15.04 26.87 11.61
C TRP A 345 -15.63 27.59 10.40
N MET A 346 -16.94 27.45 10.18
CA MET A 346 -17.65 28.15 9.11
C MET A 346 -17.61 29.68 9.30
N VAL A 347 -17.82 30.16 10.53
CA VAL A 347 -17.73 31.59 10.86
C VAL A 347 -16.32 32.12 10.66
N LEU A 348 -15.29 31.40 11.13
CA LEU A 348 -13.90 31.77 10.92
C LEU A 348 -13.55 31.82 9.42
N GLY A 349 -13.95 30.81 8.64
CA GLY A 349 -13.72 30.78 7.20
C GLY A 349 -14.40 31.95 6.48
N PHE A 350 -15.66 32.24 6.81
CA PHE A 350 -16.39 33.38 6.24
C PHE A 350 -15.78 34.73 6.65
N ALA A 351 -15.38 34.88 7.92
CA ALA A 351 -14.73 36.08 8.41
C ALA A 351 -13.37 36.30 7.72
N THR A 352 -12.57 35.24 7.56
CA THR A 352 -11.32 35.31 6.79
C THR A 352 -11.59 35.73 5.35
N ALA A 353 -12.58 35.13 4.68
CA ALA A 353 -12.89 35.49 3.30
C ALA A 353 -13.29 36.97 3.14
N ARG A 354 -14.08 37.51 4.08
CA ARG A 354 -14.42 38.94 4.09
C ARG A 354 -13.22 39.86 4.34
N ASP A 355 -12.24 39.39 5.10
CA ASP A 355 -11.01 40.14 5.40
C ASP A 355 -10.10 40.32 4.16
N PHE A 356 -10.42 39.67 3.03
CA PHE A 356 -9.70 39.75 1.76
C PHE A 356 -10.52 40.49 0.67
N ASP A 357 -11.66 41.07 1.02
CA ASP A 357 -12.61 41.67 0.05
C ASP A 357 -12.18 43.08 -0.39
N SER A 358 -11.69 43.90 0.53
CA SER A 358 -11.24 45.27 0.22
C SER A 358 -9.83 45.23 -0.36
N HIS A 359 -9.57 46.01 -1.40
CA HIS A 359 -8.28 46.06 -2.11
C HIS A 359 -7.84 47.51 -2.24
N GLU A 360 -6.61 47.80 -1.84
CA GLU A 360 -6.04 49.14 -1.97
C GLU A 360 -4.65 49.13 -2.59
N THR A 361 -4.31 50.26 -3.22
CA THR A 361 -3.03 50.44 -3.91
C THR A 361 -2.39 51.77 -3.54
N VAL A 362 -1.17 51.72 -3.04
CA VAL A 362 -0.38 52.88 -2.62
C VAL A 362 0.78 53.05 -3.59
N ARG A 363 0.87 54.22 -4.23
CA ARG A 363 1.87 54.52 -5.26
C ARG A 363 2.84 55.57 -4.77
N ASN A 364 4.13 55.25 -4.82
CA ASN A 364 5.20 56.18 -4.48
C ASN A 364 6.18 56.30 -5.66
N GLY A 365 6.27 57.49 -6.25
CA GLY A 365 7.24 57.78 -7.30
C GLY A 365 8.55 58.33 -6.73
N TYR A 366 9.68 57.79 -7.17
CA TYR A 366 11.02 58.27 -6.83
C TYR A 366 11.80 58.59 -8.11
N SER A 367 12.42 59.77 -8.16
CA SER A 367 13.43 60.05 -9.18
C SER A 367 14.77 59.58 -8.62
N LEU A 368 15.30 58.48 -9.15
CA LEU A 368 16.66 58.05 -8.82
C LEU A 368 17.67 58.92 -9.57
N THR A 369 18.81 59.19 -8.94
CA THR A 369 19.85 60.08 -9.48
C THR A 369 20.46 59.51 -10.77
N GLN A 370 20.23 60.25 -11.86
CA GLN A 370 20.91 60.24 -13.18
C GLN A 370 21.48 58.89 -13.65
N PHE A 371 20.59 58.01 -14.11
CA PHE A 371 20.95 56.95 -15.04
C PHE A 371 21.56 57.55 -16.31
N ASP A 372 22.68 56.98 -16.75
CA ASP A 372 23.35 57.39 -17.98
C ASP A 372 22.62 56.79 -19.18
N LYS A 373 22.41 57.59 -20.22
CA LYS A 373 21.80 57.14 -21.47
C LYS A 373 22.75 56.29 -22.30
N GLU A 374 24.07 56.46 -22.14
CA GLU A 374 25.08 55.76 -22.94
C GLU A 374 25.21 54.28 -22.57
N THR A 375 24.82 53.90 -21.36
CA THR A 375 24.94 52.53 -20.84
C THR A 375 23.56 51.98 -20.50
N ALA A 376 23.34 50.68 -20.68
CA ALA A 376 22.09 50.04 -20.28
C ALA A 376 21.98 50.00 -18.74
N ILE A 377 20.77 50.30 -18.23
CA ILE A 377 20.47 50.21 -16.80
C ILE A 377 20.43 48.73 -16.43
N GLU A 378 21.40 48.27 -15.63
CA GLU A 378 21.46 46.87 -15.19
C GLU A 378 20.49 46.66 -14.03
N VAL A 379 19.50 45.79 -14.23
CA VAL A 379 18.55 45.38 -13.18
C VAL A 379 19.03 44.08 -12.56
N ILE A 380 19.30 44.13 -11.25
CA ILE A 380 19.73 42.99 -10.46
C ILE A 380 18.85 42.85 -9.21
N THR A 381 18.67 41.62 -8.73
CA THR A 381 18.10 41.40 -7.41
C THR A 381 19.18 41.40 -6.33
N ALA A 382 18.84 41.86 -5.13
CA ALA A 382 19.69 41.76 -3.96
C ALA A 382 19.94 40.29 -3.58
N ASP A 383 21.18 39.97 -3.18
CA ASP A 383 21.51 38.63 -2.67
C ASP A 383 20.95 38.45 -1.26
N GLN A 384 19.73 37.92 -1.19
CA GLN A 384 19.03 37.65 0.07
C GLN A 384 19.03 36.13 0.33
N ASN A 385 19.83 35.70 1.30
CA ASN A 385 19.97 34.29 1.64
C ASN A 385 18.93 33.83 2.68
N PHE A 386 17.68 33.70 2.25
CA PHE A 386 16.61 33.14 3.08
C PHE A 386 16.50 31.61 2.86
N ASP A 387 16.30 30.84 3.93
CA ASP A 387 16.06 29.39 3.87
C ASP A 387 14.62 29.09 3.41
N ILE A 388 14.33 29.42 2.15
CA ILE A 388 13.04 29.20 1.52
C ILE A 388 13.19 28.02 0.57
N LYS A 389 12.44 26.94 0.84
CA LYS A 389 12.35 25.80 -0.08
C LYS A 389 12.00 26.32 -1.49
N SER A 390 12.72 25.83 -2.51
CA SER A 390 12.62 26.33 -3.90
C SER A 390 11.17 26.52 -4.41
N HIS A 391 10.27 25.59 -4.05
CA HIS A 391 8.85 25.61 -4.46
C HIS A 391 7.91 26.39 -3.53
N SER A 392 8.41 26.94 -2.42
CA SER A 392 7.60 27.73 -1.50
C SER A 392 7.58 29.20 -1.95
N ARG A 393 6.38 29.80 -1.90
CA ARG A 393 6.17 31.24 -2.12
C ARG A 393 6.49 32.07 -0.86
N TRP A 394 6.77 31.42 0.25
CA TRP A 394 6.90 32.03 1.57
C TRP A 394 7.83 31.21 2.48
N GLY A 395 8.45 31.87 3.46
CA GLY A 395 9.27 31.24 4.49
C GLY A 395 9.29 32.07 5.77
N ILE A 396 9.84 31.50 6.84
CA ILE A 396 9.99 32.19 8.12
C ILE A 396 11.47 32.50 8.31
N ASP A 397 11.79 33.77 8.58
CA ASP A 397 13.12 34.21 8.99
C ASP A 397 13.02 34.97 10.31
N GLY A 398 13.46 34.33 11.40
CA GLY A 398 13.42 34.91 12.75
C GLY A 398 12.00 35.36 13.17
N ASP A 399 11.78 36.68 13.22
CA ASP A 399 10.50 37.30 13.58
C ASP A 399 9.71 37.90 12.40
N LYS A 400 10.13 37.58 11.19
CA LYS A 400 9.49 38.03 9.96
C LYS A 400 9.11 36.84 9.08
N ILE A 401 8.09 37.02 8.27
CA ILE A 401 7.73 36.11 7.19
C ILE A 401 8.17 36.75 5.90
N VAL A 402 8.89 35.97 5.11
CA VAL A 402 9.44 36.38 3.83
C VAL A 402 8.53 35.83 2.73
N VAL A 403 8.08 36.68 1.81
CA VAL A 403 7.13 36.29 0.75
C VAL A 403 7.67 36.71 -0.63
N LYS A 404 7.58 35.80 -1.59
CA LYS A 404 7.84 36.05 -3.02
C LYS A 404 6.63 36.75 -3.63
N ALA A 405 6.62 38.07 -3.53
CA ALA A 405 5.55 38.95 -4.01
C ALA A 405 6.10 40.30 -4.48
N VAL A 406 7.31 40.29 -5.04
CA VAL A 406 7.89 41.45 -5.73
C VAL A 406 7.89 41.14 -7.23
N GLU A 407 7.24 42.01 -7.99
CA GLU A 407 7.23 41.98 -9.45
C GLU A 407 7.98 43.20 -9.99
N PHE A 408 8.65 43.04 -11.12
CA PHE A 408 9.39 44.09 -11.80
C PHE A 408 8.92 44.24 -13.23
N ASP A 409 8.61 45.47 -13.61
CA ASP A 409 8.09 45.85 -14.91
C ASP A 409 8.86 47.05 -15.48
N VAL A 410 8.89 47.17 -16.81
CA VAL A 410 9.53 48.26 -17.55
C VAL A 410 8.50 48.92 -18.46
N ARG A 411 8.24 50.21 -18.23
CA ARG A 411 7.25 50.97 -19.02
C ARG A 411 7.85 52.18 -19.70
N GLN A 412 7.24 52.60 -20.80
CA GLN A 412 7.62 53.86 -21.45
C GLN A 412 7.08 55.06 -20.66
N THR A 413 7.89 56.09 -20.44
CA THR A 413 7.39 57.42 -20.02
C THR A 413 7.36 58.40 -21.18
N ARG A 414 6.28 59.18 -21.25
CA ARG A 414 6.09 60.27 -22.23
C ARG A 414 6.24 61.66 -21.61
N THR A 415 6.30 61.73 -20.29
CA THR A 415 6.20 63.00 -19.55
C THR A 415 7.53 63.44 -18.95
N ARG A 416 8.47 62.52 -18.72
CA ARG A 416 9.78 62.82 -18.15
C ARG A 416 10.91 62.48 -19.11
N GLU A 417 11.92 63.34 -19.14
CA GLU A 417 13.12 63.15 -19.96
C GLU A 417 14.14 62.20 -19.32
N GLN A 418 14.03 61.95 -18.01
CA GLN A 418 14.90 61.06 -17.26
C GLN A 418 14.14 59.83 -16.76
N PRO A 419 14.78 58.65 -16.69
CA PRO A 419 14.19 57.47 -16.08
C PRO A 419 13.84 57.70 -14.62
N TYR A 420 12.78 57.04 -14.16
CA TYR A 420 12.36 57.07 -12.77
C TYR A 420 11.66 55.77 -12.40
N ILE A 421 11.48 55.54 -11.10
CA ILE A 421 10.82 54.34 -10.60
C ILE A 421 9.53 54.72 -9.88
N GLU A 422 8.50 53.91 -10.08
CA GLU A 422 7.30 53.90 -9.28
C GLU A 422 7.24 52.59 -8.50
N ILE A 423 7.11 52.70 -7.18
CA ILE A 423 6.87 51.53 -6.33
C ILE A 423 5.38 51.51 -6.04
N VAL A 424 4.70 50.48 -6.53
CA VAL A 424 3.26 50.24 -6.38
C VAL A 424 3.08 49.15 -5.33
N ARG A 425 2.61 49.53 -4.16
CA ARG A 425 2.32 48.61 -3.06
C ARG A 425 0.84 48.27 -3.08
N LYS A 426 0.50 46.98 -3.11
CA LYS A 426 -0.89 46.50 -3.08
C LYS A 426 -1.11 45.66 -1.84
N SER A 427 -2.30 45.74 -1.28
CA SER A 427 -2.74 44.76 -0.30
C SER A 427 -4.26 44.69 -0.22
N GLN A 428 -4.74 43.68 0.51
CA GLN A 428 -6.15 43.49 0.83
C GLN A 428 -6.41 43.74 2.32
N GLY A 429 -7.69 43.83 2.70
CA GLY A 429 -8.06 44.02 4.09
C GLY A 429 -9.55 43.91 4.37
N ALA A 430 -9.90 44.00 5.66
CA ALA A 430 -11.27 44.04 6.17
C ALA A 430 -12.01 45.33 5.77
N SER A 431 -11.26 46.39 5.46
CA SER A 431 -11.74 47.68 4.99
C SER A 431 -10.66 48.34 4.14
N ASP A 432 -11.06 49.30 3.30
CA ASP A 432 -10.15 50.10 2.48
C ASP A 432 -9.04 50.75 3.34
N ASP A 433 -9.39 51.39 4.46
CA ASP A 433 -8.41 51.99 5.38
C ASP A 433 -7.32 51.00 5.86
N GLN A 434 -7.72 49.75 6.16
CA GLN A 434 -6.80 48.72 6.61
C GLN A 434 -5.94 48.20 5.47
N ALA A 435 -6.52 47.98 4.29
CA ALA A 435 -5.78 47.58 3.10
C ALA A 435 -4.76 48.66 2.69
N GLU A 436 -5.10 49.94 2.84
CA GLU A 436 -4.17 51.04 2.58
C GLU A 436 -3.05 51.11 3.63
N GLU A 437 -3.36 50.91 4.92
CA GLU A 437 -2.37 50.82 6.00
C GLU A 437 -1.39 49.66 5.79
N LEU A 438 -1.89 48.45 5.51
CA LEU A 438 -1.07 47.27 5.24
C LEU A 438 -0.20 47.48 3.99
N ALA A 439 -0.74 48.08 2.92
CA ALA A 439 0.03 48.40 1.73
C ALA A 439 1.14 49.42 2.01
N ARG A 440 0.88 50.47 2.81
CA ARG A 440 1.91 51.45 3.22
C ARG A 440 3.04 50.83 4.04
N ASN A 441 2.72 49.84 4.87
CA ASN A 441 3.67 49.19 5.76
C ASN A 441 4.58 48.16 5.06
N ILE A 442 4.39 47.90 3.76
CA ILE A 442 5.29 47.02 3.01
C ILE A 442 6.66 47.69 2.87
N GLU A 443 7.63 47.17 3.61
CA GLU A 443 9.05 47.52 3.52
C GLU A 443 9.69 46.78 2.33
N ILE A 444 10.33 47.54 1.44
CA ILE A 444 11.09 47.03 0.29
C ILE A 444 12.24 48.00 0.01
N ASP A 445 13.44 47.45 -0.18
CA ASP A 445 14.60 48.23 -0.59
C ASP A 445 14.76 48.20 -2.12
N VAL A 446 14.82 49.40 -2.70
CA VAL A 446 15.11 49.63 -4.12
C VAL A 446 16.22 50.67 -4.18
N VAL A 447 17.42 50.23 -4.53
CA VAL A 447 18.65 51.04 -4.46
C VAL A 447 19.21 51.27 -5.86
N SER A 448 19.64 52.51 -6.12
CA SER A 448 20.33 52.89 -7.35
C SER A 448 21.81 53.11 -7.08
N GLU A 449 22.68 52.38 -7.77
CA GLU A 449 24.13 52.56 -7.70
C GLU A 449 24.72 52.74 -9.10
N GLY A 450 24.98 54.00 -9.47
CA GLY A 450 25.36 54.32 -10.85
C GLY A 450 24.25 53.92 -11.82
N ASN A 451 24.57 53.09 -12.81
CA ASN A 451 23.60 52.57 -13.77
C ASN A 451 23.01 51.21 -13.38
N ARG A 452 23.11 50.82 -12.10
CA ARG A 452 22.53 49.59 -11.57
C ARG A 452 21.32 49.90 -10.72
N LEU A 453 20.28 49.11 -10.92
CA LEU A 453 19.07 49.08 -10.12
C LEU A 453 19.02 47.77 -9.34
N ILE A 454 19.11 47.87 -8.02
CA ILE A 454 19.11 46.74 -7.09
C ILE A 454 17.74 46.66 -6.42
N ILE A 455 17.06 45.53 -6.57
CA ILE A 455 15.70 45.32 -6.08
C ILE A 455 15.67 44.11 -5.15
N ASP A 456 14.97 44.20 -4.02
CA ASP A 456 14.71 43.02 -3.20
C ASP A 456 13.88 41.96 -3.93
N GLU A 457 14.21 40.68 -3.76
CA GLU A 457 13.44 39.56 -4.32
C GLU A 457 12.18 39.25 -3.49
N TYR A 458 12.16 39.68 -2.22
CA TYR A 458 11.14 39.30 -1.25
C TYR A 458 10.62 40.49 -0.47
N ILE A 459 9.33 40.45 -0.12
CA ILE A 459 8.76 41.32 0.91
C ILE A 459 8.86 40.64 2.27
N GLN A 460 8.99 41.46 3.32
CA GLN A 460 9.00 40.97 4.71
C GLN A 460 7.76 41.46 5.45
N ILE A 461 7.05 40.54 6.09
CA ILE A 461 5.86 40.82 6.90
C ILE A 461 6.20 40.54 8.37
N ALA A 462 5.98 41.51 9.25
CA ALA A 462 6.20 41.32 10.68
C ALA A 462 5.21 40.27 11.24
N LYS A 463 5.64 39.44 12.22
CA LYS A 463 4.74 38.42 12.82
C LYS A 463 3.47 38.96 13.47
N GLY A 464 3.46 40.25 13.83
CA GLY A 464 2.27 40.93 14.35
C GLY A 464 1.25 41.30 13.27
N ASP A 465 1.70 41.39 12.01
CA ASP A 465 0.89 41.80 10.88
C ASP A 465 0.23 40.61 10.19
N LYS A 466 -0.81 40.91 9.43
CA LYS A 466 -1.63 39.91 8.74
C LYS A 466 -1.18 39.77 7.30
N TYR A 467 -1.13 38.54 6.80
CA TYR A 467 -0.96 38.33 5.36
C TYR A 467 -2.30 38.57 4.65
N ARG A 468 -2.35 39.56 3.79
CA ARG A 468 -3.52 39.97 3.01
C ARG A 468 -3.12 40.27 1.57
N ALA A 469 -2.52 39.25 0.94
CA ALA A 469 -2.05 39.34 -0.44
C ALA A 469 -1.18 40.58 -0.72
N GLN A 470 -0.29 40.92 0.23
CA GLN A 470 0.67 42.00 0.02
C GLN A 470 1.54 41.69 -1.19
N GLU A 471 1.68 42.68 -2.05
CA GLU A 471 2.44 42.61 -3.29
C GLU A 471 3.08 43.97 -3.59
N VAL A 472 4.22 43.95 -4.26
CA VAL A 472 4.90 45.15 -4.73
C VAL A 472 5.23 45.00 -6.21
N ASP A 473 4.78 45.97 -7.01
CA ASP A 473 5.29 46.16 -8.36
C ASP A 473 6.33 47.28 -8.35
N VAL A 474 7.54 46.97 -8.81
CA VAL A 474 8.59 47.96 -9.07
C VAL A 474 8.58 48.25 -10.56
N VAL A 475 8.12 49.44 -10.93
CA VAL A 475 7.99 49.84 -12.34
C VAL A 475 9.10 50.83 -12.70
N LEU A 476 9.99 50.42 -13.59
CA LEU A 476 11.02 51.28 -14.18
C LEU A 476 10.46 51.98 -15.42
N TYR A 477 10.27 53.29 -15.33
CA TYR A 477 9.83 54.10 -16.45
C TYR A 477 11.03 54.62 -17.25
N LEU A 478 11.09 54.24 -18.54
CA LEU A 478 12.16 54.62 -19.47
C LEU A 478 11.66 55.60 -20.54
N PRO A 479 12.37 56.73 -20.77
CA PRO A 479 12.19 57.56 -21.95
C PRO A 479 12.76 56.87 -23.20
N VAL A 480 12.31 57.30 -24.38
CA VAL A 480 12.82 56.77 -25.65
C VAL A 480 14.34 56.99 -25.78
N GLY A 481 15.04 55.92 -26.16
CA GLY A 481 16.48 55.86 -26.35
C GLY A 481 17.29 55.47 -25.11
N TYR A 482 16.66 55.24 -23.96
CA TYR A 482 17.30 54.54 -22.84
C TYR A 482 17.22 53.02 -23.03
N SER A 483 18.19 52.30 -22.48
CA SER A 483 18.21 50.85 -22.48
C SER A 483 18.28 50.26 -21.08
N VAL A 484 17.83 49.01 -20.94
CA VAL A 484 17.82 48.22 -19.72
C VAL A 484 18.42 46.86 -20.02
N TYR A 485 19.27 46.37 -19.12
CA TYR A 485 19.80 45.02 -19.15
C TYR A 485 19.18 44.22 -18.00
N LEU A 486 18.48 43.15 -18.31
CA LEU A 486 17.83 42.29 -17.31
C LEU A 486 18.79 41.17 -16.92
N SER A 487 19.49 41.32 -15.80
CA SER A 487 20.48 40.33 -15.36
C SER A 487 19.85 39.00 -14.97
N HIS A 488 20.60 37.89 -15.03
CA HIS A 488 20.15 36.56 -14.61
C HIS A 488 19.43 36.53 -13.26
N SER A 489 19.89 37.33 -12.29
CA SER A 489 19.32 37.39 -10.94
C SER A 489 17.88 37.94 -10.93
N SER A 490 17.55 38.82 -11.89
CA SER A 490 16.22 39.44 -12.03
C SER A 490 15.13 38.48 -12.52
N LYS A 491 15.50 37.29 -13.01
CA LYS A 491 14.57 36.27 -13.56
C LYS A 491 13.37 35.94 -12.67
N LYS A 492 13.52 36.08 -11.35
CA LYS A 492 12.48 35.72 -10.38
C LYS A 492 11.50 36.84 -10.07
N VAL A 493 11.83 38.08 -10.41
CA VAL A 493 10.98 39.26 -10.17
C VAL A 493 10.41 39.83 -11.47
N VAL A 494 11.09 39.64 -12.61
CA VAL A 494 10.57 40.04 -13.93
C VAL A 494 9.27 39.31 -14.22
N HIS A 495 8.22 40.06 -14.53
CA HIS A 495 6.89 39.52 -14.82
C HIS A 495 6.12 40.44 -15.79
N ASP A 496 5.64 39.85 -16.88
CA ASP A 496 4.78 40.43 -17.91
C ASP A 496 5.30 41.74 -18.50
N ILE A 497 6.57 41.78 -18.92
CA ILE A 497 7.16 42.99 -19.52
C ILE A 497 6.73 43.11 -20.98
N ASP A 498 5.90 44.11 -21.25
CA ASP A 498 5.49 44.50 -22.59
C ASP A 498 6.69 44.81 -23.49
N ASN A 499 6.79 44.08 -24.59
CA ASN A 499 7.83 44.29 -25.60
C ASN A 499 7.26 44.18 -27.02
N VAL A 500 7.96 44.79 -27.98
CA VAL A 500 7.47 44.99 -29.36
C VAL A 500 7.13 43.66 -30.07
N ARG A 501 7.82 42.57 -29.70
CA ARG A 501 7.68 41.26 -30.34
C ARG A 501 6.88 40.26 -29.49
N ASN A 502 6.33 40.66 -28.35
CA ASN A 502 5.65 39.77 -27.40
C ASN A 502 6.51 38.57 -26.96
N ILE A 503 7.82 38.79 -26.82
CA ILE A 503 8.78 37.79 -26.34
C ILE A 503 8.49 37.50 -24.87
N HIS A 504 8.44 36.23 -24.49
CA HIS A 504 8.21 35.84 -23.10
C HIS A 504 9.37 36.30 -22.20
N ASP A 505 9.05 36.88 -21.03
CA ASP A 505 9.99 37.33 -19.99
C ASP A 505 11.23 36.47 -19.75
N ARG A 506 11.07 35.13 -19.75
CA ARG A 506 12.18 34.20 -19.51
C ARG A 506 13.30 34.31 -20.53
N HIS A 507 12.96 34.71 -21.76
CA HIS A 507 13.92 34.97 -22.83
C HIS A 507 14.40 36.42 -22.84
N MET A 508 13.76 37.32 -22.07
CA MET A 508 14.24 38.69 -21.92
C MET A 508 15.44 38.81 -20.98
N ILE A 509 15.67 37.79 -20.15
CA ILE A 509 16.79 37.69 -19.22
C ILE A 509 18.12 37.52 -19.96
N ASP A 510 19.17 38.12 -19.41
CA ASP A 510 20.53 38.16 -19.94
C ASP A 510 20.63 38.87 -21.30
N GLN A 511 19.70 39.80 -21.59
CA GLN A 511 19.67 40.62 -22.80
C GLN A 511 19.53 42.11 -22.49
N ILE A 512 19.95 42.95 -23.46
CA ILE A 512 19.79 44.40 -23.49
C ILE A 512 18.56 44.76 -24.32
N TRP A 513 17.72 45.59 -23.72
CA TRP A 513 16.48 46.07 -24.30
C TRP A 513 16.51 47.59 -24.40
N ILE A 514 16.17 48.14 -25.56
CA ILE A 514 16.11 49.59 -25.80
C ILE A 514 14.66 50.07 -25.90
N MET A 515 14.35 51.16 -25.22
CA MET A 515 13.03 51.79 -25.28
C MET A 515 12.90 52.58 -26.58
N THR A 516 12.04 52.12 -27.47
CA THR A 516 11.71 52.79 -28.75
C THR A 516 10.34 53.48 -28.66
N GLU A 517 9.92 54.17 -29.72
CA GLU A 517 8.55 54.72 -29.79
C GLU A 517 7.48 53.63 -29.78
N ALA A 518 7.78 52.44 -30.34
CA ALA A 518 6.88 51.31 -30.39
C ALA A 518 6.83 50.50 -29.07
N GLY A 519 7.73 50.77 -28.13
CA GLY A 519 7.89 50.02 -26.90
C GLY A 519 9.30 49.43 -26.75
N LEU A 520 9.43 48.45 -25.88
CA LEU A 520 10.71 47.83 -25.56
C LEU A 520 11.14 46.88 -26.69
N ALA A 521 12.25 47.19 -27.37
CA ALA A 521 12.79 46.40 -28.47
C ALA A 521 14.13 45.77 -28.05
N CYS A 522 14.38 44.53 -28.45
CA CYS A 522 15.64 43.88 -28.12
C CYS A 522 16.81 44.48 -28.92
N ALA A 523 17.92 44.75 -28.25
CA ALA A 523 19.11 45.36 -28.85
C ALA A 523 20.20 44.34 -29.22
N ASP A 524 20.24 43.18 -28.55
CA ASP A 524 21.31 42.18 -28.67
C ASP A 524 20.82 40.73 -28.80
N CYS A 525 19.53 40.53 -29.09
CA CYS A 525 18.93 39.19 -29.22
C CYS A 525 19.58 38.37 -30.34
N PRO A 526 19.84 37.07 -30.11
CA PRO A 526 20.28 36.11 -31.13
C PRO A 526 19.32 36.02 -32.34
N GLU A 527 19.86 35.93 -33.56
CA GLU A 527 19.08 35.75 -34.80
C GLU A 527 18.29 34.42 -34.83
N ASP A 528 18.65 33.43 -34.01
CA ASP A 528 18.06 32.08 -34.01
C ASP A 528 16.74 31.97 -33.22
N TRP A 529 16.35 33.00 -32.46
CA TRP A 529 15.05 33.05 -31.79
C TRP A 529 13.91 33.14 -32.80
N GLU A 530 14.16 33.79 -33.94
CA GLU A 530 13.22 33.89 -35.06
C GLU A 530 12.91 32.51 -35.68
N ALA A 531 13.81 31.53 -35.59
CA ALA A 531 13.58 30.19 -36.14
C ALA A 531 12.80 29.27 -35.18
N ARG A 532 13.01 29.39 -33.86
CA ARG A 532 12.40 28.50 -32.87
C ARG A 532 10.97 28.87 -32.48
N GLU A 533 10.63 30.16 -32.48
CA GLU A 533 9.25 30.61 -32.20
C GLU A 533 8.31 30.26 -33.37
N ILE A 534 8.76 30.44 -34.62
CA ILE A 534 8.00 30.06 -35.82
C ILE A 534 7.75 28.54 -35.83
N GLU A 535 8.79 27.73 -35.57
CA GLU A 535 8.68 26.26 -35.53
C GLU A 535 7.74 25.77 -34.41
N SER A 536 7.76 26.41 -33.23
CA SER A 536 6.84 26.07 -32.13
C SER A 536 5.42 26.58 -32.31
N GLN A 537 5.23 27.67 -33.07
CA GLN A 537 3.89 28.14 -33.43
C GLN A 537 3.25 27.24 -34.48
N ASP A 538 3.99 26.89 -35.53
CA ASP A 538 3.49 26.02 -36.60
C ASP A 538 3.11 24.62 -36.04
N ASP A 539 3.90 24.06 -35.12
CA ASP A 539 3.61 22.76 -34.47
C ASP A 539 2.31 22.78 -33.64
N TRP A 540 1.98 23.89 -32.97
CA TRP A 540 0.73 24.00 -32.18
C TRP A 540 -0.50 24.14 -33.09
N GLU A 541 -0.42 24.93 -34.17
CA GLU A 541 -1.53 25.08 -35.12
C GLU A 541 -1.82 23.76 -35.88
N ASP A 542 -0.77 23.04 -36.26
CA ASP A 542 -0.88 21.73 -36.91
C ASP A 542 -1.52 20.70 -35.96
N GLN A 543 -1.08 20.66 -34.70
CA GLN A 543 -1.67 19.75 -33.71
C GLN A 543 -3.13 20.09 -33.38
N TRP A 544 -3.48 21.38 -33.28
CA TRP A 544 -4.85 21.81 -33.01
C TRP A 544 -5.79 21.54 -34.18
N THR A 545 -5.30 21.67 -35.43
CA THR A 545 -6.08 21.34 -36.62
C THR A 545 -6.26 19.84 -36.82
N GLU A 546 -5.26 19.01 -36.47
CA GLU A 546 -5.43 17.55 -36.43
C GLU A 546 -6.48 17.12 -35.41
N ASP A 547 -6.41 17.65 -34.18
CA ASP A 547 -7.38 17.35 -33.12
C ASP A 547 -8.81 17.75 -33.53
N ALA A 548 -8.97 18.93 -34.15
CA ALA A 548 -10.27 19.38 -34.66
C ALA A 548 -10.83 18.46 -35.76
N GLN A 549 -9.96 17.95 -36.65
CA GLN A 549 -10.36 16.99 -37.68
C GLN A 549 -10.69 15.61 -37.11
N GLU A 550 -9.99 15.16 -36.07
CA GLU A 550 -10.33 13.93 -35.35
C GLU A 550 -11.69 14.04 -34.64
N MET A 551 -11.97 15.17 -34.01
CA MET A 551 -13.27 15.43 -33.37
C MET A 551 -14.42 15.40 -34.40
N ASP A 552 -14.26 16.02 -35.57
CA ASP A 552 -15.26 15.97 -36.65
C ASP A 552 -15.42 14.56 -37.25
N LYS A 553 -14.35 13.75 -37.29
CA LYS A 553 -14.45 12.31 -37.63
C LYS A 553 -15.21 11.51 -36.56
N GLN A 554 -15.01 11.82 -35.28
CA GLN A 554 -15.73 11.17 -34.19
C GLN A 554 -17.22 11.54 -34.19
N GLU A 555 -17.58 12.80 -34.43
CA GLU A 555 -18.98 13.22 -34.55
C GLU A 555 -19.71 12.54 -35.71
N ARG A 556 -19.03 12.33 -36.86
CA ARG A 556 -19.58 11.57 -37.99
C ARG A 556 -19.80 10.08 -37.71
N ASN A 557 -19.13 9.52 -36.70
CA ASN A 557 -19.25 8.12 -36.28
C ASN A 557 -20.24 7.92 -35.12
N ILE A 558 -20.90 8.98 -34.64
CA ILE A 558 -22.00 8.84 -33.69
C ILE A 558 -23.19 8.21 -34.43
N PRO A 559 -23.67 7.02 -34.04
CA PRO A 559 -24.81 6.40 -34.70
C PRO A 559 -26.04 7.31 -34.55
N LYS A 560 -26.63 7.71 -35.67
CA LYS A 560 -27.91 8.43 -35.67
C LYS A 560 -28.94 7.60 -34.90
N ARG A 561 -29.61 8.24 -33.93
CA ARG A 561 -30.72 7.63 -33.18
C ARG A 561 -31.72 7.01 -34.17
N PRO A 562 -32.18 5.76 -33.96
CA PRO A 562 -33.23 5.20 -34.78
C PRO A 562 -34.47 6.08 -34.66
N SER A 563 -34.97 6.55 -35.80
CA SER A 563 -36.31 7.07 -35.92
C SER A 563 -37.26 5.88 -35.81
N ASP A 564 -38.06 5.82 -34.75
CA ASP A 564 -39.35 5.14 -34.80
C ASP A 564 -40.29 5.75 -33.75
N GLU A 565 -41.53 5.87 -34.20
CA GLU A 565 -42.72 6.30 -33.48
C GLU A 565 -42.91 5.49 -32.20
N GLU A 566 -42.93 6.14 -31.05
CA GLU A 566 -43.51 5.56 -29.83
C GLU A 566 -44.28 6.65 -29.08
N GLU A 567 -45.59 6.39 -28.92
CA GLU A 567 -46.60 7.30 -28.41
C GLU A 567 -46.23 7.86 -27.02
N LEU A 568 -46.11 9.20 -26.94
CA LEU A 568 -46.12 9.92 -25.67
C LEU A 568 -47.50 9.75 -25.02
N PRO A 569 -47.60 9.31 -23.75
CA PRO A 569 -48.87 9.27 -23.05
C PRO A 569 -49.41 10.70 -22.88
N SER A 570 -50.66 10.90 -23.30
CA SER A 570 -51.38 12.17 -23.23
C SER A 570 -51.40 12.73 -21.81
N LEU A 571 -50.95 13.98 -21.66
CA LEU A 571 -51.14 14.79 -20.45
C LEU A 571 -52.63 14.99 -20.19
N PRO A 572 -53.11 14.90 -18.93
CA PRO A 572 -54.51 15.15 -18.63
C PRO A 572 -54.84 16.64 -18.79
N GLU A 573 -55.91 16.91 -19.55
CA GLU A 573 -56.51 18.24 -19.70
C GLU A 573 -56.99 18.79 -18.34
N ARG A 574 -56.44 19.93 -17.92
CA ARG A 574 -57.08 20.78 -16.90
C ARG A 574 -57.97 21.79 -17.60
N GLY A 575 -59.27 21.57 -17.50
CA GLY A 575 -60.30 22.52 -17.88
C GLY A 575 -60.19 23.84 -17.11
N ALA A 576 -60.47 24.93 -17.82
CA ALA A 576 -60.63 26.25 -17.29
C ALA A 576 -61.74 26.30 -16.23
N ASN A 577 -61.48 26.98 -15.11
CA ASN A 577 -62.44 27.93 -14.55
C ASN A 577 -61.72 28.95 -13.67
N ALA A 578 -62.14 30.19 -13.85
CA ALA A 578 -61.52 31.40 -13.38
C ALA A 578 -61.63 31.65 -11.87
N ALA A 579 -60.76 32.58 -11.43
CA ALA A 579 -60.87 33.47 -10.26
C ALA A 579 -59.98 33.11 -9.06
N ALA A 580 -58.82 33.75 -8.98
CA ALA A 580 -58.43 34.63 -7.86
C ALA A 580 -56.95 35.07 -7.96
N PHE A 581 -56.76 36.38 -8.15
CA PHE A 581 -55.67 37.22 -7.62
C PHE A 581 -54.21 36.84 -7.90
N ASP A 582 -53.64 37.49 -8.93
CA ASP A 582 -52.21 37.79 -9.02
C ASP A 582 -51.96 39.28 -8.74
N SER A 583 -51.17 39.53 -7.69
CA SER A 583 -50.27 40.67 -7.50
C SER A 583 -49.16 40.11 -6.59
N VAL A 584 -47.89 40.05 -7.00
CA VAL A 584 -46.89 41.12 -6.88
C VAL A 584 -45.69 40.70 -7.75
N VAL A 585 -45.48 41.36 -8.89
CA VAL A 585 -44.36 42.26 -9.22
C VAL A 585 -42.95 41.70 -8.97
N ILE A 586 -42.30 41.34 -10.08
CA ILE A 586 -40.86 41.31 -10.28
C ILE A 586 -40.43 42.71 -10.72
N THR A 587 -39.37 43.27 -10.15
CA THR A 587 -38.64 44.40 -10.77
C THR A 587 -37.23 43.99 -11.13
N ASP A 588 -37.03 43.95 -12.44
CA ASP A 588 -35.79 44.01 -13.20
C ASP A 588 -35.22 45.44 -13.14
N TYR A 589 -33.88 45.59 -13.22
CA TYR A 589 -33.25 46.91 -13.39
C TYR A 589 -31.99 46.81 -14.25
N GLY A 590 -32.10 47.34 -15.47
CA GLY A 590 -31.00 47.80 -16.29
C GLY A 590 -31.09 49.32 -16.54
N ALA A 591 -29.99 50.02 -16.22
CA ALA A 591 -29.45 51.25 -16.81
C ALA A 591 -30.33 52.51 -17.06
N ARG A 592 -29.95 53.66 -16.44
CA ARG A 592 -29.28 54.83 -17.09
C ARG A 592 -29.35 56.14 -16.28
N GLU A 593 -28.20 56.82 -16.24
CA GLU A 593 -27.90 58.28 -16.34
C GLU A 593 -28.62 59.39 -15.51
N LYS A 594 -27.75 60.14 -14.81
CA LYS A 594 -27.56 61.62 -14.75
C LYS A 594 -28.48 62.58 -13.96
N LEU A 595 -27.76 63.48 -13.27
CA LEU A 595 -28.08 64.85 -12.77
C LEU A 595 -28.97 64.87 -11.51
N ILE A 596 -28.50 65.34 -10.34
CA ILE A 596 -27.97 66.69 -9.99
C ILE A 596 -26.90 66.59 -8.90
#